data_AF-A0A7G1I5V5-F1
#
_entry.id   AF-A0A7G1I5V5-F1
#
_cell.length_a   1.000
_cell.length_b   1.000
_cell.length_c   1.000
_cell.angle_alpha   90.00
_cell.angle_beta   90.00
_cell.angle_gamma   90.00
#
_symmetry.space_group_name_H-M   'P 1'
#
loop_
_entity.id
_entity.type
_entity.pdbx_description
1 polymer ?
#
loop_
_entity_poly.entity_id
_entity_poly.type
_entity_poly.pdbx_seq_one_letter_code
_entity_poly.pdbx_strand_id
1 'polypeptide(L)'
;MRNPNPHVGFGGTGAHYCIGANLARLTITLMFNAIADHMPDLRPISAPQRLRSGWLNGIKHWQVDYAGKCPVAASAPSAVAGGVSSSVAR
;
A
#
# COMPACT_ATOMS: atom_id res chain seq x y z
N MET A 1 -10.38 -14.99 -7.43
CA MET A 1 -11.14 -14.19 -6.44
C MET A 1 -11.22 -14.98 -5.14
N ARG A 2 -10.85 -14.39 -3.99
CA ARG A 2 -10.95 -15.09 -2.70
C ARG A 2 -12.39 -14.94 -2.18
N ASN A 3 -13.11 -16.05 -2.02
CA ASN A 3 -14.49 -16.05 -1.53
C ASN A 3 -14.76 -17.35 -0.72
N PRO A 4 -15.16 -17.26 0.57
CA PRO A 4 -15.36 -16.05 1.37
C PRO A 4 -14.03 -15.37 1.73
N ASN A 5 -14.09 -14.08 2.11
CA ASN A 5 -12.94 -13.32 2.58
C ASN A 5 -13.29 -12.59 3.90
N PRO A 6 -13.23 -13.27 5.06
CA PRO A 6 -13.62 -12.71 6.36
C PRO A 6 -12.50 -11.83 6.97
N HIS A 7 -12.05 -10.82 6.22
CA HIS A 7 -11.01 -9.90 6.67
C HIS A 7 -11.57 -8.80 7.58
N VAL A 8 -10.77 -8.31 8.53
CA VAL A 8 -11.15 -7.27 9.52
C VAL A 8 -10.60 -5.88 9.20
N GLY A 9 -10.23 -5.63 7.94
CA GLY A 9 -9.65 -4.35 7.50
C GLY A 9 -10.57 -3.13 7.69
N PHE A 10 -11.87 -3.36 7.87
CA PHE A 10 -12.90 -2.34 8.13
C PHE A 10 -13.35 -2.33 9.60
N GLY A 11 -12.58 -2.96 10.49
CA GLY A 11 -12.99 -3.27 11.87
C GLY A 11 -13.73 -4.60 11.96
N GLY A 12 -13.78 -5.16 13.17
CA GLY A 12 -14.65 -6.30 13.47
C GLY A 12 -16.12 -5.91 13.38
N THR A 13 -16.99 -6.91 13.26
CA THR A 13 -18.44 -6.69 13.35
C THR A 13 -18.78 -6.09 14.72
N GLY A 14 -19.50 -4.96 14.73
CA GLY A 14 -19.89 -4.28 15.96
C GLY A 14 -20.32 -2.84 15.71
N ALA A 15 -20.56 -2.08 16.79
CA ALA A 15 -21.06 -0.71 16.73
C ALA A 15 -20.16 0.26 15.96
N HIS A 16 -18.86 -0.05 15.84
CA HIS A 16 -17.86 0.77 15.15
C HIS A 16 -17.40 0.17 13.81
N TYR A 17 -18.13 -0.80 13.26
CA TYR A 17 -17.84 -1.31 11.92
C TYR A 17 -17.85 -0.14 10.91
N CYS A 18 -16.88 -0.13 9.99
CA CYS A 18 -16.69 1.00 9.08
C CYS A 18 -17.94 1.27 8.23
N ILE A 19 -18.62 2.38 8.53
CA ILE A 19 -19.78 2.87 7.76
C ILE A 19 -19.44 3.14 6.30
N GLY A 20 -18.17 3.48 6.02
CA GLY A 20 -17.66 3.75 4.68
C GLY A 20 -17.21 2.52 3.89
N ALA A 21 -17.35 1.30 4.42
CA ALA A 21 -16.76 0.10 3.79
C ALA A 21 -17.20 -0.11 2.34
N ASN A 22 -18.47 0.16 2.00
CA ASN A 22 -18.97 0.01 0.62
C ASN A 22 -18.46 1.12 -0.30
N LEU A 23 -18.39 2.36 0.19
CA LEU A 23 -17.82 3.47 -0.59
C LEU A 23 -16.34 3.20 -0.88
N ALA A 24 -15.57 2.78 0.13
CA ALA A 24 -14.16 2.43 -0.04
C ALA A 24 -13.97 1.30 -1.07
N ARG A 25 -14.82 0.27 -1.06
CA ARG A 25 -14.81 -0.80 -2.08
C ARG A 25 -15.08 -0.26 -3.48
N LEU A 26 -16.10 0.59 -3.64
CA LEU A 26 -16.41 1.22 -4.93
C LEU A 26 -15.23 2.06 -5.44
N THR A 27 -14.65 2.89 -4.56
CA THR A 27 -13.48 3.71 -4.89
C THR A 27 -12.30 2.86 -5.34
N ILE A 28 -11.97 1.79 -4.61
CA ILE A 28 -10.89 0.86 -4.97
C ILE A 28 -11.17 0.23 -6.34
N THR A 29 -12.38 -0.27 -6.57
CA THR A 29 -12.76 -0.88 -7.86
C THR A 29 -12.61 0.10 -9.02
N LEU A 30 -13.11 1.33 -8.88
CA LEU A 30 -13.01 2.34 -9.93
C LEU A 30 -11.57 2.75 -10.22
N MET A 31 -10.75 2.95 -9.17
CA MET A 31 -9.33 3.30 -9.33
C MET A 31 -8.57 2.20 -10.06
N PHE A 32 -8.72 0.94 -9.65
CA PHE A 32 -7.99 -0.16 -10.28
C PHE A 32 -8.45 -0.47 -11.70
N ASN A 33 -9.75 -0.31 -12.00
CA ASN A 33 -10.23 -0.42 -13.38
C ASN A 33 -9.62 0.68 -14.27
N ALA A 34 -9.64 1.94 -13.83
CA ALA A 34 -9.02 3.03 -14.59
C ALA A 34 -7.50 2.85 -14.77
N ILE A 35 -6.80 2.35 -13.75
CA ILE A 35 -5.38 2.00 -13.86
C ILE A 35 -5.17 0.89 -14.90
N ALA A 36 -6.02 -0.14 -14.90
CA ALA A 36 -5.93 -1.23 -15.88
C ALA A 36 -6.18 -0.74 -17.31
N ASP A 37 -7.14 0.17 -17.49
CA ASP A 37 -7.49 0.73 -18.81
C ASP A 37 -6.39 1.65 -19.38
N HIS A 38 -5.71 2.41 -18.52
CA HIS A 38 -4.78 3.46 -18.96
C HIS A 38 -3.29 3.14 -18.77
N MET A 39 -2.93 2.27 -17.83
CA MET A 39 -1.55 1.99 -17.43
C MET A 39 -1.32 0.49 -17.14
N PRO A 40 -1.60 -0.41 -18.11
CA PRO A 40 -1.54 -1.85 -17.89
C PRO A 40 -0.12 -2.38 -17.61
N ASP A 41 0.90 -1.67 -18.11
CA ASP A 41 2.30 -2.10 -18.02
C ASP A 41 3.09 -1.43 -16.88
N LEU A 42 2.41 -0.77 -15.93
CA LEU A 42 3.03 -0.03 -14.84
C LEU A 42 4.06 -0.85 -14.05
N ARG A 43 5.25 -0.29 -13.81
CA ARG A 43 6.34 -0.93 -13.04
C ARG A 43 6.89 -0.04 -11.92
N PRO A 44 7.33 -0.61 -10.79
CA PRO A 44 8.01 0.16 -9.75
C PRO A 44 9.45 0.52 -10.17
N ILE A 45 9.84 1.77 -9.93
CA ILE A 45 11.22 2.25 -10.14
C ILE A 45 12.04 2.12 -8.85
N SER A 46 11.40 2.30 -7.69
CA SER A 46 12.06 2.28 -6.38
C SER A 46 11.19 1.62 -5.32
N ALA A 47 11.80 1.35 -4.16
CA ALA A 47 11.07 0.86 -3.00
C ALA A 47 10.12 1.94 -2.42
N PRO A 48 8.94 1.57 -1.90
CA PRO A 48 8.02 2.52 -1.27
C PRO A 48 8.61 3.18 -0.02
N GLN A 49 8.40 4.48 0.15
CA GLN A 49 8.75 5.21 1.36
C GLN A 49 7.60 5.14 2.36
N ARG A 50 7.80 4.47 3.50
CA ARG A 50 6.76 4.30 4.52
C ARG A 50 6.53 5.55 5.37
N LEU A 51 5.30 5.72 5.82
CA LEU A 51 4.94 6.71 6.83
C LEU A 51 5.43 6.26 8.20
N ARG A 52 6.06 7.16 8.96
CA ARG A 52 6.42 6.93 10.36
C ARG A 52 5.17 7.15 11.22
N SER A 53 4.46 6.08 11.53
CA SER A 53 3.27 6.11 12.41
C SER A 53 3.22 4.85 13.26
N GLY A 54 2.74 4.98 14.50
CA GLY A 54 2.55 3.87 15.43
C GLY A 54 1.25 3.10 15.24
N TRP A 55 0.33 3.59 14.41
CA TRP A 55 -1.01 3.00 14.24
C TRP A 55 -1.51 2.98 12.79
N LEU A 56 -0.93 3.79 11.90
CA LEU A 56 -1.35 3.87 10.50
C LEU A 56 -0.30 3.23 9.58
N ASN A 57 -0.71 2.25 8.78
CA ASN A 57 0.13 1.64 7.75
C ASN A 57 0.06 2.45 6.44
N GLY A 58 0.83 3.54 6.36
CA GLY A 58 0.85 4.44 5.19
C GLY A 58 2.10 4.32 4.31
N ILE A 59 1.94 4.57 3.01
CA ILE A 59 3.03 4.81 2.04
C ILE A 59 2.98 6.30 1.67
N LYS A 60 4.10 7.01 1.83
CA LYS A 60 4.23 8.44 1.50
C LYS A 60 4.50 8.66 0.02
N HIS A 61 5.44 7.89 -0.52
CA HIS A 61 5.85 7.98 -1.92
C HIS A 61 6.18 6.59 -2.45
N TRP A 62 5.88 6.35 -3.72
CA TRP A 62 6.32 5.17 -4.44
C TRP A 62 6.50 5.54 -5.91
N GLN A 63 7.76 5.68 -6.35
CA GLN A 63 8.03 6.05 -7.74
C GLN A 63 7.78 4.85 -8.65
N VAL A 64 6.96 5.07 -9.66
CA VAL A 64 6.56 4.08 -10.66
C VAL A 64 6.74 4.66 -12.06
N ASP A 65 7.03 3.79 -13.01
CA ASP A 65 6.94 4.06 -14.43
C ASP A 65 5.57 3.60 -14.92
N TYR A 66 4.74 4.54 -15.32
CA TYR A 66 3.39 4.28 -15.81
C TYR A 66 3.36 3.60 -17.18
N ALA A 67 4.42 3.76 -17.99
CA ALA A 67 4.49 3.21 -19.34
C ALA A 67 5.18 1.84 -19.40
N GLY A 68 5.84 1.40 -18.33
CA GLY A 68 6.58 0.14 -18.28
C GLY A 68 7.80 0.07 -19.21
N LYS A 69 8.30 1.21 -19.67
CA LYS A 69 9.41 1.33 -20.65
C LYS A 69 10.76 1.61 -19.99
N CYS A 70 10.78 1.93 -18.71
CA CYS A 70 12.00 2.26 -17.99
C CYS A 70 12.88 0.99 -17.88
N PRO A 71 14.14 1.03 -18.36
CA PRO A 71 14.99 -0.15 -18.47
C PRO A 71 15.51 -0.66 -17.13
N VAL A 72 15.27 0.07 -16.03
CA VAL A 72 15.72 -0.32 -14.69
C VAL A 72 14.80 -1.43 -14.18
N ALA A 73 15.17 -2.67 -14.48
CA ALA A 73 14.54 -3.85 -13.91
C ALA A 73 14.51 -3.71 -12.38
N ALA A 74 13.33 -3.90 -11.79
CA ALA A 74 13.04 -3.82 -10.36
C ALA A 74 14.06 -4.64 -9.53
N SER A 75 15.16 -4.01 -9.14
CA SER A 75 16.22 -4.59 -8.33
C SER A 75 16.73 -3.54 -7.36
N ALA A 76 15.83 -3.01 -6.54
CA ALA A 76 16.23 -2.39 -5.29
C ALA A 76 15.93 -3.39 -4.16
N PRO A 77 16.95 -3.99 -3.52
CA PRO A 77 16.74 -4.87 -2.38
C PRO A 77 16.04 -4.09 -1.26
N SER A 78 15.12 -4.78 -0.58
CA SER A 78 14.48 -4.31 0.65
C SER A 78 15.56 -3.80 1.62
N ALA A 79 15.58 -2.49 1.87
CA ALA A 79 16.42 -1.90 2.89
C ALA A 79 15.93 -2.34 4.28
N VAL A 80 16.34 -3.53 4.70
CA VAL A 80 16.56 -3.86 6.10
C VAL A 80 17.85 -3.16 6.52
N ALA A 81 17.72 -1.95 7.09
CA ALA A 81 18.83 -1.30 7.80
C ALA A 81 18.30 -0.27 8.81
N GLY A 82 18.48 -0.56 10.10
CA GLY A 82 18.54 0.47 11.14
C GLY A 82 17.56 0.31 12.30
N GLY A 83 17.80 -0.69 13.17
CA GLY A 83 17.37 -0.57 14.56
C GLY A 83 18.09 0.61 15.21
N VAL A 84 17.34 1.52 15.81
CA VAL A 84 17.88 2.46 16.80
C VAL A 84 17.48 1.90 18.17
N SER A 85 18.43 1.20 18.80
CA SER A 85 18.40 0.95 20.23
C SER A 85 18.47 2.31 20.92
N SER A 86 17.36 2.79 21.48
CA SER A 86 17.40 3.92 22.42
C SER A 86 17.72 3.38 23.80
N SER A 87 19.01 3.13 24.06
CA SER A 87 19.52 3.17 25.43
C SER A 87 19.50 4.63 25.89
N VAL A 88 18.40 5.07 26.50
CA VAL A 88 18.44 6.25 27.36
C VAL A 88 19.08 5.79 28.65
N ALA A 89 20.35 6.17 28.81
CA ALA A 89 21.04 6.14 30.08
C ALA A 89 20.51 7.30 30.95
N ARG A 90 20.14 6.93 32.18
CA ARG A 90 19.82 7.76 33.35
C ARG A 90 18.47 8.48 33.37
#